data_AF-A0A0B2QSG0-F1
#
_entry.id   AF-A0A0B2QSG0-F1
#
_cell.length_a   1.000
_cell.length_b   1.000
_cell.length_c   1.000
_cell.angle_alpha   90.00
_cell.angle_beta   90.00
_cell.angle_gamma   90.00
#
_symmetry.space_group_name_H-M   'P 1'
#
loop_
_entity.id
_entity.type
_entity.pdbx_description
1 polymer ?
#
loop_
_entity_poly.entity_id
_entity_poly.type
_entity_poly.pdbx_seq_one_letter_code
_entity_poly.pdbx_strand_id
1 'polypeptide(L)'
;KYKSAHFQFSPSRNYVKEEIHMKWNSPPGSWFCLNTGGSLKSSQGLVTCGGLLRDHHGRWKIGFAKKVGCTSTFVAELWGIL
;
A
#
# COMPACT_ATOMS: atom_id res chain seq x y z
N LYS A 1 10.66 12.41 4.71
CA LYS A 1 10.16 11.83 3.45
C LYS A 1 8.82 11.15 3.75
N TYR A 2 7.71 11.87 3.54
CA TYR A 2 6.36 11.42 3.88
C TYR A 2 5.86 10.43 2.82
N LYS A 3 5.08 9.42 3.22
CA LYS A 3 4.42 8.50 2.29
C LYS A 3 2.92 8.78 2.32
N SER A 4 2.39 9.26 1.21
CA SER A 4 0.95 9.40 0.97
C SER A 4 0.37 8.01 0.65
N ALA A 5 -0.78 7.69 1.24
CA ALA A 5 -1.55 6.48 0.91
C ALA A 5 -2.66 6.88 -0.06
N HIS A 6 -2.73 6.23 -1.22
CA HIS A 6 -3.72 6.50 -2.27
C HIS A 6 -4.68 5.33 -2.40
N PHE A 7 -5.92 5.50 -1.97
CA PHE A 7 -7.01 4.54 -2.19
C PHE A 7 -7.85 4.97 -3.39
N GLN A 8 -8.08 4.06 -4.34
CA GLN A 8 -8.94 4.34 -5.51
C GLN A 8 -10.01 3.25 -5.66
N PHE A 9 -11.28 3.66 -5.60
CA PHE A 9 -12.49 2.86 -5.88
C PHE A 9 -13.52 3.73 -6.61
N SER A 10 -14.34 3.18 -7.53
CA SER A 10 -15.45 3.88 -8.23
C SER A 10 -16.46 2.85 -8.78
N PRO A 11 -17.75 3.18 -9.09
CA PRO A 11 -18.33 4.51 -9.31
C PRO A 11 -19.79 4.71 -8.81
N SER A 12 -20.03 5.60 -7.83
CA SER A 12 -21.26 6.43 -7.71
C SER A 12 -21.38 7.07 -6.31
N ARG A 13 -20.56 8.09 -6.01
CA ARG A 13 -20.82 9.12 -4.98
C ARG A 13 -19.68 10.15 -5.08
N ASN A 14 -20.00 11.42 -4.92
CA ASN A 14 -19.02 12.52 -4.92
C ASN A 14 -17.85 12.17 -3.99
N TYR A 15 -16.68 11.91 -4.57
CA TYR A 15 -15.50 11.44 -3.85
C TYR A 15 -14.83 12.64 -3.18
N VAL A 16 -14.80 12.67 -1.85
CA VAL A 16 -13.94 13.58 -1.11
C VAL A 16 -12.57 12.92 -1.03
N LYS A 17 -11.56 13.55 -1.62
CA LYS A 17 -10.17 13.14 -1.46
C LYS A 17 -9.75 13.44 -0.02
N GLU A 18 -9.72 12.43 0.83
CA GLU A 18 -9.28 12.57 2.21
C GLU A 18 -7.81 12.15 2.31
N GLU A 19 -6.93 13.14 2.52
CA GLU A 19 -5.50 12.89 2.76
C GLU A 19 -5.26 12.80 4.27
N ILE A 20 -4.99 11.59 4.76
CA ILE A 20 -4.67 11.38 6.17
C ILE A 20 -3.16 11.56 6.37
N HIS A 21 -2.78 12.59 7.11
CA HIS A 21 -1.40 12.83 7.48
C HIS A 21 -0.98 11.92 8.63
N MET A 22 -0.35 10.79 8.31
CA MET A 22 0.24 9.90 9.31
C MET A 22 1.74 10.15 9.45
N LYS A 23 2.20 10.37 10.68
CA LYS A 23 3.62 10.41 11.01
C LYS A 23 4.14 8.97 11.15
N TRP A 24 5.23 8.64 10.45
CA TRP A 24 5.90 7.38 10.67
C TRP A 24 6.62 7.39 12.02
N ASN A 25 6.30 6.44 12.88
CA ASN A 25 7.03 6.18 14.12
C ASN A 25 7.89 4.93 13.92
N SER A 26 9.14 5.01 14.36
CA SER A 26 10.05 3.88 14.28
C SER A 26 9.58 2.74 15.19
N PRO A 27 9.64 1.48 14.74
CA PRO A 27 9.38 0.36 15.62
C PRO A 27 10.52 0.24 16.66
N PRO A 28 10.31 -0.54 17.74
CA PRO A 28 11.36 -0.82 18.71
C PRO A 28 12.62 -1.43 18.08
N GLY A 29 13.75 -1.33 18.77
CA GLY A 29 15.02 -1.93 18.32
C GLY A 29 14.84 -3.42 17.98
N SER A 30 15.51 -3.85 16.91
CA SER A 30 15.45 -5.22 16.36
C SER A 30 14.16 -5.61 15.62
N TRP A 31 13.21 -4.68 15.43
CA TRP A 31 12.02 -4.92 14.62
C TRP A 31 12.20 -4.46 13.16
N PHE A 32 11.42 -5.08 12.29
CA PHE A 32 11.20 -4.62 10.92
C PHE A 32 9.77 -4.10 10.75
N CYS A 33 9.62 -3.04 9.96
CA CYS A 33 8.33 -2.54 9.50
C CYS A 33 8.07 -2.99 8.07
N LEU A 34 6.97 -3.73 7.87
CA LEU A 34 6.43 -4.01 6.55
C LEU A 34 5.37 -2.96 6.20
N ASN A 35 5.60 -2.25 5.10
CA ASN A 35 4.58 -1.41 4.47
C ASN A 35 4.03 -2.14 3.26
N THR A 36 2.72 -2.31 3.16
CA THR A 36 2.05 -2.82 1.96
C THR A 36 1.19 -1.72 1.32
N GLY A 37 0.86 -1.88 0.05
CA GLY A 37 -0.07 -1.01 -0.66
C GLY A 37 -0.56 -1.66 -1.96
N GLY A 38 -1.74 -1.25 -2.39
CA GLY A 38 -2.35 -1.64 -3.67
C GLY A 38 -2.35 -0.49 -4.67
N SER A 39 -2.42 -0.83 -5.96
CA SER A 39 -2.76 0.10 -7.03
C SER A 39 -3.73 -0.55 -7.99
N LEU A 40 -4.79 0.17 -8.37
CA LEU A 40 -5.81 -0.26 -9.31
C LEU A 40 -5.74 0.61 -10.57
N LYS A 41 -5.55 -0.01 -11.72
CA LYS A 41 -5.70 0.64 -13.02
C LYS A 41 -7.12 0.41 -13.53
N SER A 42 -7.99 1.38 -13.27
CA SER A 42 -9.43 1.33 -13.57
C SER A 42 -9.76 1.00 -15.03
N SER A 43 -8.98 1.50 -15.99
CA SER A 43 -9.22 1.26 -17.43
C SER A 43 -9.02 -0.20 -17.88
N GLN A 44 -8.30 -1.01 -17.09
CA GLN A 44 -7.98 -2.40 -17.44
C GLN A 44 -8.47 -3.39 -16.37
N GLY A 45 -9.16 -2.90 -15.33
CA GLY A 45 -9.52 -3.70 -14.15
C GLY A 45 -8.31 -4.30 -13.44
N LEU A 46 -7.11 -3.82 -13.70
CA LEU A 46 -5.88 -4.48 -13.28
C LEU A 46 -5.48 -4.00 -11.89
N VAL A 47 -5.35 -4.94 -10.95
CA VAL A 47 -4.82 -4.66 -9.63
C VAL A 47 -3.42 -5.22 -9.45
N THR A 48 -2.57 -4.38 -8.88
CA THR A 48 -1.23 -4.74 -8.42
C THR A 48 -1.13 -4.48 -6.93
N CYS A 49 -0.37 -5.30 -6.22
CA CYS A 49 0.01 -5.03 -4.84
C CYS A 49 1.52 -5.05 -4.71
N GLY A 50 2.01 -4.46 -3.64
CA GLY A 50 3.42 -4.49 -3.32
C GLY A 50 3.67 -3.99 -1.92
N GLY A 51 4.94 -4.00 -1.57
CA GLY A 51 5.35 -3.55 -0.26
C GLY A 51 6.85 -3.43 -0.12
N LEU A 52 7.26 -2.92 1.02
CA LEU A 52 8.65 -2.84 1.39
C LEU A 52 8.86 -3.05 2.88
N LEU A 53 9.97 -3.70 3.18
CA LEU A 53 10.45 -3.93 4.53
C LEU A 53 11.51 -2.88 4.86
N ARG A 54 11.41 -2.33 6.07
CA ARG A 54 12.37 -1.36 6.62
C ARG A 54 12.83 -1.83 7.98
N ASP A 55 14.09 -1.58 8.32
CA ASP A 55 14.55 -1.79 9.70
C ASP A 55 14.06 -0.67 10.63
N HIS A 56 14.33 -0.82 11.92
CA HIS A 56 14.07 0.18 12.96
C HIS A 56 14.90 1.48 12.82
N HIS A 57 15.77 1.61 11.81
CA HIS A 57 16.36 2.89 11.44
C HIS A 57 15.63 3.52 10.23
N GLY A 58 14.54 2.90 9.78
CA GLY A 58 13.81 3.28 8.58
C GLY A 58 14.54 2.94 7.28
N ARG A 59 15.67 2.21 7.32
CA ARG A 59 16.43 1.84 6.13
C ARG A 59 15.70 0.72 5.40
N TRP A 60 15.48 0.93 4.11
CA TRP A 60 14.92 -0.09 3.23
C TRP A 60 15.82 -1.33 3.18
N LYS A 61 15.20 -2.51 3.20
CA LYS A 61 15.88 -3.81 3.15
C LYS A 61 15.49 -4.62 1.94
N ILE A 62 14.18 -4.78 1.73
CA ILE A 62 13.63 -5.56 0.62
C ILE A 62 12.30 -4.94 0.18
N GLY A 63 11.97 -5.12 -1.10
CA GLY A 63 10.68 -4.75 -1.67
C GLY A 63 10.15 -5.89 -2.53
N PHE A 64 8.82 -5.92 -2.68
CA PHE A 64 8.14 -6.86 -3.57
C PHE A 64 7.00 -6.15 -4.29
N ALA A 65 6.65 -6.68 -5.46
CA ALA A 65 5.51 -6.27 -6.24
C ALA A 65 4.92 -7.50 -6.94
N LYS A 66 3.59 -7.59 -6.97
CA LYS A 66 2.87 -8.69 -7.59
C LYS A 66 1.67 -8.13 -8.36
N LYS A 67 1.51 -8.63 -9.60
CA LYS A 67 0.30 -8.44 -10.37
C LYS A 67 -0.74 -9.42 -9.83
N VAL A 68 -1.85 -8.92 -9.29
CA VAL A 68 -2.90 -9.76 -8.68
C VAL A 68 -3.97 -10.12 -9.72
N GLY A 69 -4.18 -9.27 -10.72
CA GLY A 69 -5.17 -9.49 -11.78
C GLY A 69 -6.45 -8.69 -11.56
N CYS A 70 -7.57 -9.16 -12.10
CA CYS A 70 -8.88 -8.53 -11.93
C CYS A 70 -9.50 -8.96 -10.59
N THR A 71 -9.22 -8.21 -9.53
CA THR A 71 -9.82 -8.43 -8.20
C THR A 71 -10.13 -7.07 -7.56
N SER A 72 -10.73 -7.03 -6.37
CA SER A 72 -10.94 -5.76 -5.68
C SER A 72 -9.61 -5.25 -5.08
N THR A 73 -9.46 -3.92 -4.96
CA THR A 73 -8.26 -3.29 -4.38
C THR A 73 -7.98 -3.82 -2.97
N PHE A 74 -9.03 -4.03 -2.18
CA PHE A 74 -8.96 -4.60 -0.82
C PHE A 74 -8.38 -6.03 -0.82
N VAL A 75 -8.84 -6.90 -1.72
CA VAL A 75 -8.34 -8.27 -1.83
C VAL A 75 -6.88 -8.26 -2.28
N ALA A 76 -6.50 -7.39 -3.22
CA ALA A 76 -5.11 -7.28 -3.63
C ALA A 76 -4.18 -6.77 -2.52
N GLU A 77 -4.63 -5.83 -1.69
CA GLU A 77 -3.88 -5.38 -0.52
C GLU A 77 -3.64 -6.51 0.48
N LEU A 78 -4.66 -7.36 0.71
CA LEU A 78 -4.52 -8.54 1.57
C LEU A 78 -3.55 -9.57 0.98
N TRP A 79 -3.56 -9.78 -0.33
CA TRP A 79 -2.57 -10.61 -1.04
C TRP A 79 -1.15 -10.05 -0.99
N GLY A 80 -0.96 -8.77 -0.67
CA GLY A 80 0.37 -8.22 -0.43
C GLY A 80 0.98 -8.65 0.90
N ILE A 81 0.18 -9.18 1.83
CA ILE A 81 0.63 -9.63 3.16
C ILE A 81 0.88 -11.14 3.18
N LEU A 82 0.11 -11.91 2.38
CA LEU A 82 0.21 -13.36 2.21
C LEU A 82 1.31 -13.76 1.22
#